data_AF-R0AGN6-F1
#
_entry.id   AF-R0AGN6-F1
#
_cell.length_a   1.000
_cell.length_b   1.000
_cell.length_c   1.000
_cell.angle_alpha   90.00
_cell.angle_beta   90.00
_cell.angle_gamma   90.00
#
_symmetry.space_group_name_H-M   'P 1'
#
loop_
_entity.id
_entity.type
_entity.pdbx_description
1 polymer ?
#
loop_
_entity_poly.entity_id
_entity_poly.type
_entity_poly.pdbx_seq_one_letter_code
_entity_poly.pdbx_strand_id
1 'polypeptide(L)'
;MDYLYCMPDLNNTRENCEKIHNILARMSDKYKLNIVPEPVKAKYFGGLDYYKKYRIYKEIREIGGNSAEAYLQADEKEMILSVCKNQQEQELMKSCIYAYCYPAQMVLKSFNDRDKKK
;
A
#
# COMPACT_ATOMS: atom_id res chain seq x y z
N MET A 1 0.52 -4.44 -17.03
CA MET A 1 1.51 -4.99 -16.09
C MET A 1 0.92 -4.88 -14.72
N ASP A 2 0.90 -5.98 -13.99
CA ASP A 2 0.21 -6.08 -12.71
C ASP A 2 1.03 -5.37 -11.63
N TYR A 3 0.36 -4.76 -10.66
CA TYR A 3 1.03 -4.05 -9.58
C TYR A 3 0.20 -4.04 -8.31
N LEU A 4 0.90 -3.93 -7.18
CA LEU A 4 0.29 -3.68 -5.89
C LEU A 4 0.03 -2.17 -5.77
N TYR A 5 -1.23 -1.82 -5.56
CA TYR A 5 -1.68 -0.47 -5.27
C TYR A 5 -1.54 -0.20 -3.77
N CYS A 6 -1.07 1.00 -3.42
CA CYS A 6 -1.08 1.51 -2.06
C CYS A 6 -1.55 2.97 -2.06
N MET A 7 -2.49 3.33 -1.18
CA MET A 7 -2.93 4.71 -0.98
C MET A 7 -3.18 4.97 0.50
N PRO A 8 -2.75 6.12 1.05
CA PRO A 8 -3.16 6.55 2.39
C PRO A 8 -4.69 6.63 2.51
N ASP A 9 -5.23 6.32 3.69
CA ASP A 9 -6.66 6.55 3.98
C ASP A 9 -7.02 8.04 3.85
N LEU A 10 -8.27 8.36 3.50
CA LEU A 10 -8.75 9.72 3.21
C LEU A 10 -8.69 10.67 4.43
N ASN A 11 -8.64 10.11 5.63
CA ASN A 11 -8.62 10.86 6.89
C ASN A 11 -7.20 11.15 7.38
N ASN A 12 -6.18 10.92 6.56
CA ASN A 12 -4.79 11.09 6.95
C ASN A 12 -4.32 12.56 6.86
N THR A 13 -3.32 12.89 7.68
CA THR A 13 -2.69 14.21 7.69
C THR A 13 -1.59 14.30 6.62
N ARG A 14 -1.21 15.52 6.22
CA ARG A 14 -0.07 15.76 5.32
C ARG A 14 1.21 15.09 5.83
N GLU A 15 1.49 15.24 7.12
CA GLU A 15 2.67 14.64 7.77
C GLU A 15 2.68 13.12 7.61
N ASN A 16 1.53 12.47 7.79
CA ASN A 16 1.42 11.04 7.64
C ASN A 16 1.54 10.58 6.17
N CYS A 17 1.01 11.35 5.21
CA CYS A 17 1.23 11.09 3.79
C CYS A 17 2.72 11.17 3.41
N GLU A 18 3.46 12.13 3.98
CA GLU A 18 4.92 12.25 3.82
C GLU A 18 5.66 11.08 4.50
N LYS A 19 5.22 10.63 5.68
CA LYS A 19 5.76 9.42 6.32
C LYS A 19 5.56 8.18 5.46
N ILE A 20 4.36 7.97 4.91
CA ILE A 20 4.07 6.85 3.98
C ILE A 20 4.99 6.91 2.76
N HIS A 21 5.17 8.10 2.18
CA HIS A 21 6.12 8.29 1.07
C HIS A 21 7.53 7.82 1.44
N ASN A 22 8.03 8.22 2.61
CA ASN A 22 9.35 7.85 3.10
C ASN A 22 9.48 6.36 3.45
N ILE A 23 8.41 5.71 3.89
CA ILE A 23 8.37 4.25 4.11
C ILE A 23 8.48 3.53 2.77
N LEU A 24 7.69 3.94 1.77
CA LEU A 24 7.73 3.34 0.44
C LEU A 24 9.06 3.59 -0.27
N ALA A 25 9.69 4.75 -0.11
CA ALA A 25 11.04 5.01 -0.62
C ALA A 25 12.06 4.01 -0.03
N ARG A 26 12.01 3.75 1.28
CA ARG A 26 12.84 2.71 1.91
C ARG A 26 12.55 1.31 1.37
N MET A 27 11.28 1.02 1.08
CA MET A 27 10.88 -0.25 0.48
C MET A 27 11.44 -0.43 -0.92
N SER A 28 11.37 0.62 -1.74
CA SER A 28 12.00 0.70 -3.07
C SER A 28 13.50 0.41 -2.97
N ASP A 29 14.20 1.07 -2.05
CA ASP A 29 15.66 0.92 -1.90
C ASP A 29 16.09 -0.46 -1.39
N LYS A 30 15.36 -1.02 -0.41
CA LYS A 30 15.66 -2.31 0.22
C LYS A 30 15.36 -3.48 -0.71
N TYR A 31 14.22 -3.46 -1.39
CA TYR A 31 13.75 -4.57 -2.23
C TYR A 31 13.98 -4.35 -3.73
N LYS A 32 14.59 -3.22 -4.12
CA LYS A 32 14.82 -2.84 -5.53
C LYS A 32 13.54 -2.87 -6.37
N LEU A 33 12.43 -2.48 -5.75
CA LEU A 33 11.12 -2.43 -6.40
C LEU A 33 10.94 -1.10 -7.12
N ASN A 34 10.31 -1.14 -8.28
CA ASN A 34 9.87 0.09 -8.95
C ASN A 34 8.56 0.57 -8.30
N ILE A 35 8.63 1.66 -7.55
CA ILE A 35 7.46 2.28 -6.91
C ILE A 35 7.22 3.65 -7.54
N VAL A 36 6.10 3.79 -8.23
CA VAL A 36 5.72 5.02 -8.92
C VAL A 36 4.64 5.76 -8.11
N PRO A 37 4.94 6.94 -7.53
CA PRO A 37 3.95 7.80 -6.93
C PRO A 37 3.16 8.55 -8.01
N GLU A 38 1.84 8.64 -7.85
CA GLU A 38 0.97 9.41 -8.72
C GLU A 38 0.05 10.32 -7.90
N PRO A 39 -0.21 11.55 -8.36
CA PRO A 39 -1.19 12.40 -7.73
C PRO A 39 -2.59 11.79 -7.82
N VAL A 40 -3.37 11.90 -6.75
CA VAL A 40 -4.78 11.52 -6.79
C VAL A 40 -5.59 12.66 -7.42
N LYS A 41 -6.54 12.34 -8.31
CA LYS A 41 -7.30 13.36 -9.04
C LYS A 41 -8.11 14.23 -8.06
N ALA A 42 -7.94 15.54 -8.17
CA ALA A 42 -8.52 16.55 -7.27
C ALA A 42 -10.05 16.49 -7.10
N LYS A 43 -10.79 15.92 -8.06
CA LYS A 43 -12.28 15.85 -8.02
C LYS A 43 -12.84 15.13 -6.79
N TYR A 44 -12.10 14.19 -6.19
CA TYR A 44 -12.57 13.42 -5.03
C TYR A 44 -11.95 13.87 -3.70
N PHE A 45 -10.87 14.65 -3.73
CA PHE A 45 -10.03 14.95 -2.57
C PHE A 45 -9.99 16.45 -2.23
N GLY A 46 -10.92 17.25 -2.77
CA GLY A 46 -11.04 18.66 -2.42
C GLY A 46 -9.78 19.51 -2.69
N GLY A 47 -8.90 19.09 -3.61
CA GLY A 47 -7.67 19.81 -3.92
C GLY A 47 -6.47 19.53 -3.00
N LEU A 48 -6.50 18.45 -2.20
CA LEU A 48 -5.36 18.04 -1.36
C LEU A 48 -4.25 17.41 -2.22
N ASP A 49 -3.29 18.24 -2.64
CA ASP A 49 -2.14 17.89 -3.50
C ASP A 49 -1.13 16.91 -2.87
N TYR A 50 -1.14 16.81 -1.54
CA TYR A 50 -0.25 15.93 -0.78
C TYR A 50 -0.68 14.45 -0.80
N TYR A 51 -1.90 14.14 -1.25
CA TYR A 51 -2.34 12.76 -1.43
C TYR A 51 -1.75 12.16 -2.70
N LYS A 52 -1.01 11.07 -2.52
CA LYS A 52 -0.45 10.28 -3.61
C LYS A 52 -0.91 8.83 -3.48
N LYS A 53 -1.21 8.23 -4.63
CA LYS A 53 -1.35 6.78 -4.77
C LYS A 53 -0.03 6.22 -5.31
N TYR A 54 0.26 4.98 -4.99
CA TYR A 54 1.55 4.36 -5.31
C TYR A 54 1.30 3.07 -6.08
N ARG A 55 1.98 2.93 -7.22
CA ARG A 55 2.04 1.68 -7.98
C ARG A 55 3.34 0.98 -7.64
N ILE A 56 3.25 -0.16 -6.96
CA ILE A 56 4.38 -0.98 -6.55
C ILE A 56 4.46 -2.14 -7.54
N TYR A 57 5.37 -2.06 -8.51
CA TYR A 57 5.55 -3.12 -9.50
C TYR A 57 6.29 -4.30 -8.86
N LYS A 58 5.56 -5.40 -8.65
CA LYS A 58 6.06 -6.69 -8.18
C LYS A 58 5.33 -7.83 -8.87
N GLU A 59 5.88 -9.03 -8.79
CA GLU A 59 5.18 -10.25 -9.22
C GLU A 59 4.00 -10.52 -8.29
N ILE A 60 2.77 -10.45 -8.81
CA ILE A 60 1.57 -10.84 -8.07
C ILE A 60 1.30 -12.31 -8.37
N ARG A 61 1.59 -13.17 -7.38
CA ARG A 61 1.32 -14.60 -7.48
C ARG A 61 -0.12 -14.83 -7.04
N GLU A 62 -1.02 -15.15 -7.98
CA GLU A 62 -2.30 -15.74 -7.60
C GLU A 62 -2.03 -17.13 -7.01
N ILE A 63 -2.19 -17.29 -5.70
CA ILE A 63 -2.26 -18.63 -5.11
C ILE A 63 -3.62 -19.18 -5.59
N GLY A 64 -3.56 -20.22 -6.42
CA GLY A 64 -4.74 -20.78 -7.08
C GLY A 64 -5.89 -21.10 -6.12
N GLY A 65 -7.11 -20.76 -6.55
CA GLY A 65 -8.36 -21.09 -5.88
C GLY A 65 -8.87 -19.97 -4.96
N ASN A 66 -9.87 -19.23 -5.44
CA ASN A 66 -10.55 -18.08 -4.82
C ASN A 66 -9.78 -16.75 -4.89
N SER A 67 -10.08 -15.99 -5.94
CA SER A 67 -9.90 -14.54 -6.11
C SER A 67 -10.58 -13.66 -5.03
N ALA A 68 -10.95 -14.25 -3.88
CA ALA A 68 -11.72 -13.65 -2.80
C ALA A 68 -10.91 -13.39 -1.52
N GLU A 69 -9.62 -13.74 -1.45
CA GLU A 69 -8.83 -13.42 -0.27
C GLU A 69 -8.67 -11.90 -0.14
N ALA A 70 -9.28 -11.29 0.87
CA ALA A 70 -9.25 -9.84 1.13
C ALA A 70 -7.91 -9.36 1.75
N TYR A 71 -6.88 -10.22 1.75
CA TYR A 71 -5.68 -10.06 2.55
C TYR A 71 -4.40 -10.06 1.72
N LEU A 72 -3.45 -9.22 2.14
CA LEU A 72 -2.07 -9.23 1.61
C LEU A 72 -1.39 -10.57 1.90
N GLN A 73 -0.48 -10.98 1.02
CA GLN A 73 0.33 -12.18 1.27
C GLN A 73 1.31 -11.95 2.43
N ALA A 74 1.73 -13.04 3.09
CA ALA A 74 2.61 -12.95 4.25
C ALA A 74 3.95 -12.26 3.93
N ASP A 75 4.52 -12.56 2.77
CA ASP A 75 5.74 -11.92 2.26
C ASP A 75 5.54 -10.43 1.99
N GLU A 76 4.37 -10.02 1.47
CA GLU A 76 4.04 -8.61 1.25
C GLU A 76 3.91 -7.82 2.55
N LYS A 77 3.26 -8.41 3.55
CA LYS A 77 3.14 -7.81 4.88
C LYS A 77 4.52 -7.65 5.50
N GLU A 78 5.34 -8.69 5.46
CA GLU A 78 6.71 -8.64 5.97
C GLU A 78 7.53 -7.58 5.23
N MET A 79 7.42 -7.51 3.91
CA MET A 79 8.09 -6.53 3.07
C MET A 79 7.72 -5.09 3.48
N ILE A 80 6.42 -4.80 3.63
CA ILE A 80 5.91 -3.48 4.03
C ILE A 80 6.32 -3.14 5.47
N LEU A 81 6.16 -4.08 6.41
CA LEU A 81 6.40 -3.80 7.83
C LEU A 81 7.90 -3.78 8.18
N SER A 82 8.74 -4.53 7.47
CA SER A 82 10.18 -4.62 7.76
C SER A 82 10.98 -3.36 7.43
N VAL A 83 10.38 -2.40 6.72
CA VAL A 83 10.97 -1.08 6.46
C VAL A 83 10.46 0.00 7.42
N CYS A 84 9.46 -0.32 8.24
CA CYS A 84 8.97 0.56 9.30
C CYS A 84 9.96 0.58 10.47
N LYS A 85 10.25 1.77 11.01
CA LYS A 85 11.20 2.00 12.12
C LYS A 85 10.57 1.81 13.49
N ASN A 86 9.26 2.00 13.61
CA ASN A 86 8.55 2.00 14.88
C ASN A 86 7.09 1.53 14.68
N GLN A 87 6.38 1.33 15.78
CA GLN A 87 4.99 0.88 15.76
C GLN A 87 4.06 1.88 15.05
N GLN A 88 4.31 3.18 15.15
CA GLN A 88 3.47 4.19 14.50
C GLN A 88 3.54 4.08 12.97
N GLU A 89 4.73 3.86 12.41
CA GLU A 89 4.90 3.61 10.98
C GLU A 89 4.20 2.32 10.55
N GLN A 90 4.26 1.27 11.37
CA GLN A 90 3.54 0.02 11.09
C GLN A 90 2.03 0.23 11.06
N GLU A 91 1.45 0.88 12.07
CA GLU A 91 0.02 1.18 12.10
C GLU A 91 -0.41 2.07 10.94
N LEU A 92 0.42 3.05 10.57
CA LEU A 92 0.19 3.92 9.44
C LEU A 92 0.18 3.15 8.11
N MET A 93 1.10 2.19 7.92
CA MET A 93 1.09 1.33 6.74
C MET A 93 -0.08 0.36 6.75
N LYS A 94 -0.49 -0.16 7.92
CA LYS A 94 -1.68 -1.03 8.05
C LYS A 94 -2.98 -0.31 7.76
N SER A 95 -3.05 1.01 7.99
CA SER A 95 -4.22 1.83 7.70
C SER A 95 -4.32 2.23 6.22
N CYS A 96 -3.29 1.98 5.40
CA CYS A 96 -3.34 2.24 3.97
C CYS A 96 -4.29 1.28 3.25
N ILE A 97 -4.86 1.76 2.15
CA ILE A 97 -5.69 0.99 1.23
C ILE A 97 -4.74 0.26 0.27
N TYR A 98 -4.85 -1.06 0.21
CA TYR A 98 -4.11 -1.89 -0.75
C TYR A 98 -5.04 -2.53 -1.76
N ALA A 99 -4.53 -2.77 -2.96
CA ALA A 99 -5.24 -3.56 -3.96
C ALA A 99 -4.28 -4.23 -4.93
N TYR A 100 -4.64 -5.39 -5.45
CA TYR A 100 -4.00 -5.93 -6.65
C TYR A 100 -4.66 -5.33 -7.87
N CYS A 101 -3.88 -4.65 -8.71
CA CYS A 101 -4.35 -4.08 -9.96
C CYS A 101 -3.90 -4.96 -11.13
N TYR A 102 -4.87 -5.63 -11.74
CA TYR A 102 -4.74 -6.36 -12.99
C TYR A 102 -5.32 -5.52 -14.14
N PRO A 103 -4.95 -5.76 -15.41
CA PRO A 103 -5.49 -5.05 -16.56
C PRO A 103 -7.03 -5.01 -16.63
N ALA A 104 -7.69 -6.07 -16.17
CA ALA A 104 -9.15 -6.22 -16.25
C ALA A 104 -9.88 -5.97 -14.92
N GLN A 105 -9.19 -5.96 -13.77
CA GLN A 105 -9.83 -5.91 -12.46
C GLN A 105 -8.93 -5.34 -11.36
N MET A 106 -9.55 -4.82 -10.30
CA MET A 106 -8.87 -4.41 -9.07
C MET A 106 -9.45 -5.18 -7.89
N VAL A 107 -8.60 -5.84 -7.11
CA VAL A 107 -9.00 -6.64 -5.95
C VAL A 107 -8.46 -5.98 -4.69
N LEU A 108 -9.36 -5.51 -3.81
CA LEU A 108 -8.97 -4.86 -2.55
C LEU A 108 -8.28 -5.86 -1.62
N LYS A 109 -7.22 -5.38 -0.96
CA LYS A 109 -6.40 -6.13 -0.02
C LYS A 109 -6.20 -5.34 1.27
N SER A 110 -6.02 -6.05 2.37
CA SER A 110 -5.83 -5.47 3.69
C SER A 110 -4.88 -6.32 4.53
N PHE A 111 -4.37 -5.75 5.62
CA PHE A 111 -3.76 -6.54 6.68
C PHE A 111 -4.85 -7.33 7.43
N ASN A 112 -4.53 -8.52 7.95
CA ASN A 112 -5.54 -9.35 8.61
C ASN A 112 -6.00 -8.71 9.92
N ASP A 113 -7.19 -9.05 10.39
CA ASP A 113 -7.68 -8.54 11.68
C ASP A 113 -6.82 -8.97 12.87
N ARG A 114 -6.07 -10.08 12.72
CA ARG A 114 -5.03 -10.50 13.68
C ARG A 114 -3.80 -9.61 13.67
N ASP A 115 -3.50 -8.95 12.55
CA ASP A 115 -2.38 -8.02 12.40
C ASP A 115 -2.73 -6.61 12.93
N LYS A 116 -4.03 -6.29 13.04
CA LYS A 116 -4.55 -5.03 13.60
C LYS A 116 -4.68 -5.03 15.12
N LYS A 117 -4.55 -6.19 15.78
CA LYS A 117 -4.56 -6.32 17.24
C LYS A 117 -3.23 -6.86 17.74
N LYS A 118 -2.35 -5.97 18.17
CA LYS A 118 -1.34 -6.26 19.20
C LYS A 118 -0.97 -4.99 19.94
#